data_AF-A0AAD9U811-F1
#
_entry.id   AF-A0AAD9U811-F1
#
_cell.length_a   1.000
_cell.length_b   1.000
_cell.length_c   1.000
_cell.angle_alpha   90.00
_cell.angle_beta   90.00
_cell.angle_gamma   90.00
#
_symmetry.space_group_name_H-M   'P 1'
#
loop_
_entity.id
_entity.type
_entity.pdbx_description
1 polymer ?
#
loop_
_entity_poly.entity_id
_entity_poly.type
_entity_poly.pdbx_seq_one_letter_code
_entity_poly.pdbx_strand_id
1 'polypeptide(L)'
;MIKSVRGRHSMCPRVTKNKEATSRWVASVLGNFIRSNPTGKAKLFKKELQDRFAVKVDSQCIYRAKKIALETLKNHHVEAYAKLGKYGNAICSMNPGTDVNVAMNPHVKSDNPTFMRFYLSFNACKSGFLNGCGPLIGVDGCYLSGQFSGVLLAATTLYGIPTLFQ
;
A
#
# COMPACT_ATOMS: atom_id res chain seq x y z
N MET A 1 -20.78 27.28 6.64
CA MET A 1 -21.56 26.45 7.59
C MET A 1 -23.03 26.83 7.47
N ILE A 2 -23.87 25.91 6.98
CA ILE A 2 -25.32 26.15 6.86
C ILE A 2 -25.94 25.97 8.24
N LYS A 3 -26.65 26.99 8.74
CA LYS A 3 -27.12 27.06 10.13
C LYS A 3 -28.55 26.54 10.33
N SER A 4 -29.36 26.42 9.28
CA SER A 4 -30.61 25.65 9.29
C SER A 4 -31.09 25.40 7.85
N VAL A 5 -31.84 24.33 7.63
CA VAL A 5 -32.57 24.06 6.39
C VAL A 5 -34.06 24.03 6.74
N ARG A 6 -34.85 24.94 6.15
CA ARG A 6 -36.31 24.97 6.28
C ARG A 6 -36.94 24.71 4.91
N GLY A 7 -37.89 23.77 4.86
CA GLY A 7 -38.67 23.43 3.67
C GLY A 7 -38.27 22.10 3.01
N ARG A 8 -39.24 21.43 2.37
CA ARG A 8 -38.96 20.31 1.44
C ARG A 8 -38.52 20.91 0.10
N HIS A 9 -37.26 20.72 -0.29
CA HIS A 9 -36.86 21.08 -1.65
C HIS A 9 -37.41 20.00 -2.61
N SER A 10 -38.28 20.38 -3.55
CA SER A 10 -38.85 19.45 -4.55
C SER A 10 -37.94 19.27 -5.77
N MET A 11 -37.05 20.22 -6.03
CA MET A 11 -35.95 20.12 -6.98
C MET A 11 -34.72 20.80 -6.39
N CYS A 12 -33.68 20.05 -6.02
CA CYS A 12 -32.35 20.63 -5.89
C CYS A 12 -31.68 20.49 -7.24
N PRO A 13 -31.49 21.57 -8.01
CA PRO A 13 -30.70 21.49 -9.22
C PRO A 13 -29.31 21.02 -8.83
N ARG A 14 -28.86 19.87 -9.38
CA ARG A 14 -27.47 19.44 -9.19
C ARG A 14 -26.58 20.48 -9.87
N VAL A 15 -25.93 21.31 -9.08
CA VAL A 15 -25.04 22.35 -9.59
C VAL A 15 -23.74 21.67 -10.02
N THR A 16 -23.44 21.72 -11.33
CA THR A 16 -22.25 21.07 -11.88
C THR A 16 -20.96 21.78 -11.50
N LYS A 17 -20.98 23.08 -11.21
CA LYS A 17 -19.84 23.86 -10.70
C LYS A 17 -20.05 24.13 -9.21
N ASN A 18 -19.23 23.52 -8.36
CA ASN A 18 -19.31 23.71 -6.91
C ASN A 18 -17.99 24.28 -6.37
N LYS A 19 -18.05 25.39 -5.63
CA LYS A 19 -16.87 26.00 -4.98
C LYS A 19 -16.29 25.13 -3.87
N GLU A 20 -17.12 24.28 -3.25
CA GLU A 20 -16.71 23.32 -2.22
C GLU A 20 -15.98 22.10 -2.80
N ALA A 21 -16.02 21.90 -4.12
CA ALA A 21 -15.28 20.85 -4.82
C ALA A 21 -13.79 21.22 -4.96
N THR A 22 -13.15 21.47 -3.82
CA THR A 22 -11.74 21.82 -3.69
C THR A 22 -10.86 20.62 -4.03
N SER A 23 -9.58 20.86 -4.33
CA SER A 23 -8.62 19.79 -4.62
C SER A 23 -8.45 18.82 -3.45
N ARG A 24 -8.62 19.28 -2.20
CA ARG A 24 -8.59 18.42 -1.00
C ARG A 24 -9.80 17.48 -0.97
N TRP A 25 -10.99 18.01 -1.23
CA TRP A 25 -12.20 17.19 -1.29
C TRP A 25 -12.13 16.16 -2.44
N VAL A 26 -11.66 16.59 -3.61
CA VAL A 26 -11.43 15.68 -4.75
C VAL A 26 -10.42 14.59 -4.37
N ALA A 27 -9.32 14.94 -3.70
CA ALA A 27 -8.33 13.96 -3.24
C ALA A 27 -8.91 12.97 -2.22
N SER A 28 -9.80 13.41 -1.32
CA SER A 28 -10.43 12.51 -0.36
C SER A 28 -11.40 11.53 -1.01
N VAL A 29 -12.20 11.96 -1.99
CA VAL A 29 -13.22 11.11 -2.61
C VAL A 29 -12.69 10.24 -3.75
N LEU A 30 -11.71 10.75 -4.52
CA LEU A 30 -11.07 10.00 -5.61
C LEU A 30 -9.72 9.38 -5.23
N GLY A 31 -9.27 9.51 -3.98
CA GLY A 31 -7.93 9.08 -3.55
C GLY A 31 -7.62 7.63 -3.91
N ASN A 32 -8.52 6.69 -3.61
CA ASN A 32 -8.36 5.27 -4.00
C ASN A 32 -8.21 5.09 -5.51
N PHE A 33 -9.06 5.75 -6.29
CA PHE A 33 -9.05 5.62 -7.74
C PHE A 33 -7.79 6.22 -8.37
N ILE A 34 -7.30 7.33 -7.81
CA ILE A 34 -6.03 7.96 -8.19
C ILE A 34 -4.87 7.02 -7.86
N ARG A 35 -4.89 6.35 -6.69
CA ARG A 35 -3.86 5.39 -6.27
C ARG A 35 -3.79 4.17 -7.19
N SER A 36 -4.93 3.67 -7.66
CA SER A 36 -4.98 2.56 -8.62
C SER A 36 -4.57 2.99 -10.04
N ASN A 37 -4.61 4.29 -10.35
CA ASN A 37 -4.28 4.83 -11.68
C ASN A 37 -3.27 5.99 -11.59
N PRO A 38 -2.08 5.79 -11.03
CA PRO A 38 -1.15 6.88 -10.71
C PRO A 38 -0.65 7.61 -11.97
N THR A 39 -0.59 6.92 -13.12
CA THR A 39 -0.21 7.49 -14.43
C THR A 39 -1.41 8.05 -15.20
N GLY A 40 -2.62 7.97 -14.64
CA GLY A 40 -3.85 8.45 -15.27
C GLY A 40 -3.79 9.93 -15.64
N LYS A 41 -4.38 10.26 -16.80
CA LYS A 41 -4.51 11.64 -17.30
C LYS A 41 -5.68 12.36 -16.61
N ALA A 42 -5.61 13.70 -16.52
CA ALA A 42 -6.66 14.50 -15.88
C ALA A 42 -8.07 14.22 -16.42
N LYS A 43 -8.20 13.92 -17.73
CA LYS A 43 -9.48 13.57 -18.37
C LYS A 43 -10.16 12.36 -17.72
N LEU A 44 -9.40 11.34 -17.35
CA LEU A 44 -9.92 10.13 -16.69
C LEU A 44 -10.55 10.50 -15.34
N PHE A 45 -9.83 11.25 -14.51
CA PHE A 45 -10.31 11.64 -13.18
C PHE A 45 -11.48 12.61 -13.24
N LYS A 46 -11.52 13.52 -14.23
CA LYS A 46 -12.68 14.39 -14.44
C LYS A 46 -13.93 13.60 -14.80
N LYS A 47 -13.79 12.60 -15.68
CA LYS A 47 -14.90 11.72 -16.03
C LYS A 47 -15.40 10.96 -14.80
N GLU A 48 -14.49 10.37 -14.03
CA GLU A 48 -14.84 9.67 -12.79
C GLU A 48 -15.57 10.58 -11.77
N LEU A 49 -15.11 11.82 -11.62
CA LEU A 49 -15.76 12.79 -10.73
C LEU A 49 -17.17 13.16 -11.21
N GLN A 50 -17.32 13.34 -12.53
CA GLN A 50 -18.60 13.65 -13.15
C GLN A 50 -19.58 12.48 -13.02
N ASP A 51 -19.12 11.25 -13.23
CA ASP A 51 -19.95 10.05 -13.20
C ASP A 51 -20.41 9.74 -11.77
N ARG A 52 -19.53 9.88 -10.77
CA ARG A 52 -19.87 9.60 -9.36
C ARG A 52 -20.63 10.72 -8.67
N PHE A 53 -20.26 11.97 -8.92
CA PHE A 53 -20.73 13.11 -8.11
C PHE A 53 -21.45 14.19 -8.92
N ALA A 54 -21.52 14.07 -10.25
CA ALA A 54 -22.07 15.08 -11.16
C ALA A 54 -21.37 16.46 -11.06
N VAL A 55 -20.10 16.48 -10.59
CA VAL A 55 -19.31 17.70 -10.39
C VAL A 55 -18.24 17.86 -11.48
N LYS A 56 -18.15 19.07 -12.03
CA LYS A 56 -17.11 19.51 -12.95
C LYS A 56 -16.08 20.36 -12.21
N VAL A 57 -14.82 19.98 -12.34
CA VAL A 57 -13.67 20.75 -11.83
C VAL A 57 -12.69 21.09 -12.95
N ASP A 58 -11.91 22.14 -12.74
CA ASP A 58 -10.84 22.52 -13.65
C ASP A 58 -9.68 21.50 -13.62
N SER A 59 -8.80 21.54 -14.61
CA SER A 59 -7.69 20.58 -14.70
C SER A 59 -6.66 20.79 -13.57
N GLN A 60 -6.44 22.03 -13.14
CA GLN A 60 -5.49 22.37 -12.09
C GLN A 60 -5.91 21.77 -10.75
N CYS A 61 -7.21 21.79 -10.44
CA CYS A 61 -7.80 21.13 -9.29
C CYS A 61 -7.50 19.62 -9.28
N ILE A 62 -7.66 18.95 -10.43
CA ILE A 62 -7.33 17.52 -10.58
C ILE A 62 -5.83 17.27 -10.38
N TYR A 63 -4.96 18.09 -10.97
CA TYR A 63 -3.51 17.93 -10.78
C TYR A 63 -3.11 18.09 -9.31
N ARG A 64 -3.67 19.09 -8.62
CA ARG A 64 -3.45 19.30 -7.18
C ARG A 64 -4.01 18.15 -6.34
N ALA A 65 -5.22 17.67 -6.65
CA ALA A 65 -5.83 16.54 -5.96
C ALA A 65 -5.00 15.26 -6.13
N LYS A 66 -4.53 14.99 -7.35
CA LYS A 66 -3.63 13.88 -7.67
C LYS A 66 -2.33 13.97 -6.87
N LYS A 67 -1.71 15.14 -6.83
CA LYS A 67 -0.50 15.39 -6.04
C LYS A 67 -0.74 15.09 -4.55
N ILE A 68 -1.81 15.63 -3.96
CA ILE A 68 -2.18 15.38 -2.57
C ILE A 68 -2.34 13.88 -2.31
N ALA A 69 -3.13 13.18 -3.13
CA ALA A 69 -3.40 11.75 -2.93
C ALA A 69 -2.13 10.89 -3.00
N LEU A 70 -1.19 11.22 -3.90
CA LEU A 70 0.08 10.51 -4.04
C LEU A 70 1.07 10.86 -2.93
N GLU A 71 1.11 12.11 -2.46
CA GLU A 71 1.93 12.52 -1.31
C GLU A 71 1.45 11.89 -0.01
N THR A 72 0.13 11.84 0.21
CA THR A 72 -0.45 11.13 1.35
C THR A 72 -0.07 9.64 1.32
N LEU A 73 -0.14 8.99 0.16
CA LEU A 73 0.29 7.60 0.01
C LEU A 73 1.77 7.42 0.37
N LYS A 74 2.64 8.33 -0.08
CA LYS A 74 4.07 8.32 0.27
C LYS A 74 4.28 8.36 1.77
N ASN A 75 3.61 9.27 2.46
CA ASN A 75 3.74 9.42 3.90
C ASN A 75 3.28 8.16 4.65
N HIS A 76 2.18 7.54 4.22
CA HIS A 76 1.72 6.27 4.80
C HIS A 76 2.75 5.14 4.64
N HIS A 77 3.40 5.03 3.48
CA HIS A 77 4.47 4.04 3.30
C HIS A 77 5.66 4.32 4.23
N VAL A 78 6.12 5.58 4.32
CA VAL A 78 7.22 5.96 5.22
C VAL A 78 6.88 5.61 6.67
N GLU A 79 5.67 5.93 7.13
CA GLU A 79 5.20 5.57 8.47
C GLU A 79 5.11 4.05 8.69
N ALA A 80 4.74 3.28 7.65
CA ALA A 80 4.71 1.83 7.72
C ALA A 80 6.12 1.22 7.82
N TYR A 81 7.06 1.69 7.01
CA TYR A 81 8.46 1.25 7.07
C TYR A 81 9.10 1.58 8.43
N ALA A 82 8.79 2.74 9.01
CA ALA A 82 9.25 3.12 10.36
C ALA A 82 8.76 2.16 11.46
N LYS A 83 7.68 1.40 11.21
CA LYS A 83 7.12 0.42 12.17
C LYS A 83 7.73 -0.98 12.02
N LEU A 84 8.51 -1.27 10.98
CA LEU A 84 9.01 -2.62 10.70
C LEU A 84 9.82 -3.22 11.85
N GLY A 85 10.66 -2.44 12.52
CA GLY A 85 11.42 -2.92 13.69
C GLY A 85 10.51 -3.33 14.84
N LYS A 86 9.51 -2.49 15.17
CA LYS A 86 8.51 -2.81 16.20
C LYS A 86 7.66 -4.01 15.83
N TYR A 87 7.29 -4.12 14.56
CA TYR A 87 6.55 -5.25 14.01
C TYR A 87 7.35 -6.55 14.14
N GLY A 88 8.64 -6.53 13.78
CA GLY A 88 9.54 -7.68 13.95
C GLY A 88 9.65 -8.13 15.40
N ASN A 89 9.84 -7.18 16.32
CA ASN A 89 9.89 -7.48 17.76
C ASN A 89 8.57 -8.08 18.26
N ALA A 90 7.43 -7.58 17.79
CA ALA A 90 6.11 -8.12 18.15
C ALA A 90 5.95 -9.56 17.65
N ILE A 91 6.42 -9.88 16.43
CA ILE A 91 6.41 -11.26 15.92
C ILE A 91 7.24 -12.18 16.81
N CYS A 92 8.47 -11.80 17.14
CA CYS A 92 9.35 -12.60 18.00
C CYS A 92 8.75 -12.82 19.39
N SER A 93 8.07 -11.80 19.95
CA SER A 93 7.40 -11.90 21.25
C SER A 93 6.20 -12.84 21.24
N MET A 94 5.43 -12.87 20.15
CA MET A 94 4.24 -13.73 20.03
C MET A 94 4.57 -15.15 19.58
N ASN A 95 5.67 -15.32 18.84
CA ASN A 95 6.09 -16.59 18.26
C ASN A 95 7.57 -16.86 18.61
N PRO A 96 7.86 -17.33 19.83
CA PRO A 96 9.22 -17.65 20.26
C PRO A 96 9.95 -18.57 19.27
N GLY A 97 11.22 -18.29 19.03
CA GLY A 97 12.07 -19.03 18.07
C GLY A 97 11.94 -18.59 16.61
N THR A 98 11.06 -17.62 16.31
CA THR A 98 11.00 -16.96 15.00
C THR A 98 12.23 -16.06 14.80
N ASP A 99 12.85 -16.16 13.64
CA ASP A 99 13.95 -15.29 13.25
C ASP A 99 13.40 -14.08 12.49
N VAL A 100 13.69 -12.89 12.97
CA VAL A 100 13.40 -11.63 12.25
C VAL A 100 14.68 -10.81 12.17
N ASN A 101 14.98 -10.30 10.97
CA ASN A 101 16.08 -9.37 10.75
C ASN A 101 15.64 -8.19 9.89
N VAL A 102 15.83 -6.98 10.39
CA VAL A 102 15.56 -5.73 9.68
C VAL A 102 16.90 -5.08 9.35
N ALA A 103 17.35 -5.23 8.11
CA ALA A 103 18.61 -4.67 7.66
C ALA A 103 18.41 -3.24 7.13
N MET A 104 19.21 -2.32 7.66
CA MET A 104 19.33 -0.95 7.18
C MET A 104 20.47 -0.85 6.15
N ASN A 105 20.41 0.13 5.28
CA ASN A 105 21.42 0.34 4.23
C ASN A 105 22.72 0.86 4.87
N PRO A 106 23.83 0.10 4.82
CA PRO A 106 25.09 0.48 5.46
C PRO A 106 25.82 1.62 4.73
N HIS A 107 25.47 1.90 3.47
CA HIS A 107 26.11 2.92 2.64
C HIS A 107 25.49 4.32 2.85
N VAL A 108 24.34 4.41 3.53
CA VAL A 108 23.69 5.68 3.86
C VAL A 108 24.09 6.06 5.28
N LYS A 109 25.21 6.77 5.41
CA LYS A 109 25.60 7.42 6.68
C LYS A 109 24.77 8.68 6.86
N SER A 110 23.58 8.53 7.42
CA SER A 110 22.66 9.62 7.74
C SER A 110 22.01 9.33 9.08
N ASP A 111 21.61 10.38 9.80
CA ASP A 111 20.73 10.29 10.97
C ASP A 111 19.40 9.59 10.65
N ASN A 112 19.05 9.49 9.36
CA ASN A 112 17.90 8.74 8.86
C ASN A 112 18.37 7.52 8.05
N PRO A 113 18.62 6.36 8.69
CA PRO A 113 19.02 5.15 7.99
C PRO A 113 17.90 4.66 7.06
N THR A 114 18.26 4.30 5.83
CA THR A 114 17.31 3.80 4.82
C THR A 114 17.08 2.31 4.99
N PHE A 115 15.83 1.87 5.01
CA PHE A 115 15.49 0.44 5.00
C PHE A 115 16.08 -0.26 3.77
N MET A 116 16.67 -1.45 3.96
CA MET A 116 17.24 -2.25 2.87
C MET A 116 16.52 -3.58 2.70
N ARG A 117 16.39 -4.39 3.76
CA ARG A 117 15.77 -5.73 3.69
C ARG A 117 15.04 -6.06 4.98
N PHE A 118 13.95 -6.83 4.85
CA PHE A 118 13.24 -7.46 5.96
C PHE A 118 13.27 -8.97 5.72
N TYR A 119 13.74 -9.71 6.72
CA TYR A 119 13.76 -11.17 6.72
C TYR A 119 12.90 -11.69 7.87
N LEU A 120 12.14 -12.74 7.59
CA LEU A 120 11.26 -13.40 8.55
C LEU A 120 11.26 -14.91 8.27
N SER A 121 11.53 -15.71 9.30
CA SER A 121 11.42 -17.16 9.25
C SER A 121 10.81 -17.69 10.54
N PHE A 122 9.56 -18.14 10.46
CA PHE A 122 8.85 -18.69 11.62
C PHE A 122 9.49 -20.00 12.08
N ASN A 123 9.54 -20.20 13.40
CA ASN A 123 10.08 -21.44 13.97
C ASN A 123 9.34 -22.68 13.44
N ALA A 124 8.02 -22.61 13.35
CA ALA A 124 7.19 -23.70 12.84
C ALA A 124 7.58 -24.09 11.40
N CYS A 125 7.89 -23.13 10.53
CA CYS A 125 8.33 -23.40 9.16
C CYS A 125 9.70 -24.08 9.15
N LYS A 126 10.65 -23.62 9.97
CA LYS A 126 11.98 -24.24 10.10
C LYS A 126 11.88 -25.68 10.59
N SER A 127 11.13 -25.92 11.67
CA SER A 127 10.94 -27.25 12.26
C SER A 127 10.17 -28.18 11.32
N GLY A 128 9.12 -27.69 10.67
CA GLY A 128 8.37 -28.47 9.68
C GLY A 128 9.24 -28.91 8.51
N PHE A 129 10.10 -28.02 8.01
CA PHE A 129 11.06 -28.35 6.96
C PHE A 129 12.04 -29.44 7.40
N LEU A 130 12.71 -29.24 8.53
CA LEU A 130 13.74 -30.17 9.03
C LEU A 130 13.17 -31.56 9.36
N ASN A 131 11.92 -31.64 9.82
CA ASN A 131 11.33 -32.89 10.30
C ASN A 131 10.49 -33.63 9.25
N GLY A 132 10.05 -32.96 8.18
CA GLY A 132 9.02 -33.52 7.30
C GLY A 132 9.12 -33.15 5.82
N CYS A 133 10.01 -32.25 5.42
CA CYS A 133 10.21 -31.90 4.01
C CYS A 133 11.50 -32.51 3.45
N GLY A 134 11.55 -32.71 2.13
CA GLY A 134 12.79 -33.09 1.46
C GLY A 134 13.83 -31.96 1.50
N PRO A 135 15.12 -32.24 1.25
CA PRO A 135 16.22 -31.27 1.35
C PRO A 135 16.22 -30.20 0.24
N LEU A 136 15.10 -30.02 -0.47
CA LEU A 136 14.97 -29.09 -1.59
C LEU A 136 14.14 -27.86 -1.17
N ILE A 137 14.75 -26.68 -1.33
CA ILE A 137 14.11 -25.39 -1.14
C ILE A 137 14.02 -24.69 -2.49
N GLY A 138 12.80 -24.38 -2.93
CA GLY A 138 12.53 -23.48 -4.05
C GLY A 138 12.36 -22.05 -3.55
N VAL A 139 12.97 -21.09 -4.23
CA VAL A 139 12.81 -19.65 -3.93
C VAL A 139 12.13 -18.99 -5.12
N ASP A 140 11.00 -18.36 -4.87
CA ASP A 140 10.28 -17.56 -5.87
C ASP A 140 10.27 -16.07 -5.47
N GLY A 141 10.22 -15.19 -6.46
CA GLY A 141 10.32 -13.76 -6.30
C GLY A 141 9.21 -13.00 -7.00
N CYS A 142 8.50 -12.15 -6.26
CA CYS A 142 7.50 -11.25 -6.80
C CYS A 142 8.02 -9.80 -6.80
N TYR A 143 8.00 -9.14 -7.95
CA TYR A 143 8.30 -7.72 -8.04
C TYR A 143 7.18 -6.88 -7.43
N LEU A 144 7.52 -6.07 -6.43
CA LEU A 144 6.61 -5.11 -5.84
C LEU A 144 6.56 -3.87 -6.73
N SER A 145 5.39 -3.63 -7.33
CA SER A 145 5.10 -2.40 -8.06
C SER A 145 4.57 -1.34 -7.08
N GLY A 146 5.07 -0.12 -7.20
CA GLY A 146 4.69 0.97 -6.31
C GLY A 146 5.76 2.04 -6.21
N GLN A 147 5.56 2.98 -5.29
CA GLN A 147 6.51 4.06 -5.06
C GLN A 147 7.83 3.59 -4.45
N PHE A 148 7.77 2.51 -3.67
CA PHE A 148 8.91 1.82 -3.09
C PHE A 148 8.97 0.46 -3.76
N SER A 149 9.67 0.38 -4.89
CA SER A 149 9.87 -0.88 -5.60
C SER A 149 10.77 -1.81 -4.80
N GLY A 150 10.61 -3.11 -5.02
CA GLY A 150 11.41 -4.13 -4.36
C GLY A 150 11.06 -5.51 -4.87
N VAL A 151 11.67 -6.52 -4.27
CA VAL A 151 11.37 -7.93 -4.55
C VAL A 151 10.95 -8.59 -3.24
N LEU A 152 9.77 -9.21 -3.24
CA LEU A 152 9.35 -10.11 -2.19
C LEU A 152 9.80 -11.52 -2.56
N LEU A 153 10.75 -12.06 -1.79
CA LEU A 153 11.21 -13.44 -1.95
C LEU A 153 10.45 -14.34 -0.98
N ALA A 154 9.99 -15.48 -1.48
CA ALA A 154 9.36 -16.53 -0.69
C ALA A 154 10.09 -17.85 -0.91
N ALA A 155 10.42 -18.54 0.18
CA ALA A 155 10.97 -19.88 0.14
C ALA A 155 9.85 -20.91 0.34
N THR A 156 9.79 -21.91 -0.51
CA THR A 156 8.83 -23.01 -0.48
C THR A 156 9.58 -24.34 -0.57
N THR A 157 8.96 -25.39 -0.04
CA THR A 157 9.56 -26.72 0.00
C THR A 157 8.58 -27.70 -0.64
N LEU A 158 9.10 -28.69 -1.36
CA LEU A 158 8.27 -29.76 -1.88
C LEU A 158 8.23 -30.89 -0.86
N TYR A 159 7.02 -31.32 -0.51
CA TYR A 159 6.83 -32.57 0.20
C TYR A 159 7.09 -33.72 -0.78
N GLY A 160 8.27 -34.32 -0.71
CA GLY A 160 8.57 -35.53 -1.45
C GLY A 160 7.88 -36.71 -0.79
N ILE A 161 6.91 -37.33 -1.46
CA ILE A 161 6.45 -38.66 -1.07
C ILE A 161 7.66 -39.61 -1.29
N PRO A 162 8.13 -40.35 -0.28
CA PRO A 162 9.36 -41.15 -0.37
C PRO A 162 9.37 -42.24 -1.46
N THR A 163 8.23 -42.53 -2.10
CA THR A 163 8.05 -43.71 -2.96
C THR A 163 8.25 -43.48 -4.46
N LEU A 164 8.55 -42.26 -4.92
CA LEU A 164 8.61 -41.93 -6.35
C LEU A 164 10.02 -41.80 -6.96
N PHE A 165 11.07 -42.02 -6.17
CA PHE A 165 12.45 -42.08 -6.65
C PHE A 165 13.09 -43.39 -6.19
N GLN A 166 12.71 -44.49 -6.85
CA GLN A 166 13.41 -45.77 -6.77
C GLN A 166 13.75 -46.24 -8.19
#